data_AF-A0A3B4T365-F1
#
_entry.id   AF-A0A3B4T365-F1
#
_cell.length_a   1.000
_cell.length_b   1.000
_cell.length_c   1.000
_cell.angle_alpha   90.00
_cell.angle_beta   90.00
_cell.angle_gamma   90.00
#
_symmetry.space_group_name_H-M   'P 1'
#
loop_
_entity.id
_entity.type
_entity.pdbx_description
1 polymer ?
#
loop_
_entity_poly.entity_id
_entity_poly.type
_entity_poly.pdbx_seq_one_letter_code
_entity_poly.pdbx_strand_id
1 'polypeptide(L)'
;MQVKSLNKRLSFSFQKALSKIQDGKNNDCHIVCLLTTYLLCTEEEEEEVEEVAEEEEEEEEEEEEGSTAYANISPKIPDGEKVDFDDIHRKRMEKDLTELQTLIEAHFEKRKKEEEELVNLTDRIFRQCHCATVNEWSMILYFFFLHQEEKARKEEEEAKKKADDDARKKMILSNLSFTGYKQTQTGGKRQTEREKKRKILNDRRKELNIDHLKDDKLREKAKELWDWMRELEAEKFELQYKCTKQKYEITVLRNRVTDHQKM
;
A
#
# COMPACT_ATOMS: atom_id res chain seq x y z
N MET A 1 14.24 -3.29 -23.32
CA MET A 1 12.99 -3.44 -24.12
C MET A 1 11.86 -4.20 -23.41
N GLN A 2 12.13 -5.07 -22.42
CA GLN A 2 11.07 -5.87 -21.78
C GLN A 2 10.20 -5.10 -20.76
N VAL A 3 10.73 -4.07 -20.09
CA VAL A 3 9.97 -3.27 -19.09
C VAL A 3 8.81 -2.50 -19.75
N LYS A 4 9.02 -1.91 -20.94
CA LYS A 4 7.98 -1.20 -21.70
C LYS A 4 6.85 -2.15 -22.19
N SER A 5 7.17 -3.42 -22.40
CA SER A 5 6.18 -4.44 -22.82
C SER A 5 5.35 -4.94 -21.64
N LEU A 6 5.95 -5.07 -20.45
CA LEU A 6 5.25 -5.37 -19.20
C LEU A 6 4.32 -4.23 -18.81
N ASN A 7 4.79 -2.98 -18.88
CA ASN A 7 3.96 -1.80 -18.59
C ASN A 7 2.73 -1.70 -19.52
N LYS A 8 2.89 -2.02 -20.81
CA LYS A 8 1.75 -2.12 -21.76
C LYS A 8 0.81 -3.30 -21.49
N ARG A 9 1.29 -4.41 -20.95
CA ARG A 9 0.43 -5.56 -20.59
C ARG A 9 -0.34 -5.33 -19.28
N LEU A 10 0.29 -4.66 -18.31
CA LEU A 10 -0.36 -4.19 -17.10
C LEU A 10 -1.42 -3.14 -17.45
N SER A 11 -1.10 -2.15 -18.30
CA SER A 11 -2.06 -1.14 -18.74
C SER A 11 -3.27 -1.75 -19.47
N PHE A 12 -3.05 -2.77 -20.31
CA PHE A 12 -4.14 -3.44 -21.04
C PHE A 12 -5.02 -4.30 -20.12
N SER A 13 -4.42 -4.96 -19.13
CA SER A 13 -5.16 -5.75 -18.13
C SER A 13 -5.97 -4.84 -17.20
N PHE A 14 -5.40 -3.68 -16.85
CA PHE A 14 -6.05 -2.63 -16.06
C PHE A 14 -7.21 -1.98 -16.82
N GLN A 15 -7.03 -1.62 -18.10
CA GLN A 15 -8.11 -1.11 -18.96
C GLN A 15 -9.23 -2.13 -19.17
N LYS A 16 -8.90 -3.42 -19.29
CA LYS A 16 -9.88 -4.50 -19.40
C LYS A 16 -10.62 -4.79 -18.09
N ALA A 17 -10.01 -4.48 -16.94
CA ALA A 17 -10.67 -4.53 -15.64
C ALA A 17 -11.62 -3.34 -15.45
N LEU A 18 -11.19 -2.12 -15.83
CA LEU A 18 -12.03 -0.91 -15.82
C LEU A 18 -13.25 -1.03 -16.75
N SER A 19 -13.07 -1.58 -17.96
CA SER A 19 -14.19 -1.85 -18.88
C SER A 19 -15.25 -2.79 -18.29
N LYS A 20 -14.86 -3.76 -17.46
CA LYS A 20 -15.80 -4.69 -16.79
C LYS A 20 -16.55 -4.07 -15.62
N ILE A 21 -16.00 -3.01 -15.03
CA ILE A 21 -16.65 -2.22 -13.96
C ILE A 21 -17.70 -1.29 -14.58
N GLN A 22 -17.42 -0.72 -15.75
CA GLN A 22 -18.35 0.15 -16.49
C GLN A 22 -19.61 -0.58 -16.97
N ASP A 23 -19.54 -1.89 -17.20
CA ASP A 23 -20.68 -2.74 -17.61
C ASP A 23 -21.63 -3.13 -16.45
N GLY A 24 -21.43 -2.61 -15.24
CA GLY A 24 -22.37 -2.76 -14.11
C GLY A 24 -22.53 -4.18 -13.56
N LYS A 25 -21.69 -5.13 -13.99
CA LYS A 25 -21.79 -6.55 -13.58
C LYS A 25 -20.94 -6.92 -12.37
N ASN A 26 -19.94 -6.11 -11.99
CA ASN A 26 -19.12 -6.34 -10.81
C ASN A 26 -19.08 -5.06 -9.95
N ASN A 27 -20.09 -4.88 -9.10
CA ASN A 27 -20.05 -3.92 -7.97
C ASN A 27 -19.26 -4.52 -6.77
N ASP A 28 -18.20 -5.28 -7.06
CA ASP A 28 -17.33 -5.81 -6.03
C ASP A 28 -16.52 -4.64 -5.49
N CYS A 29 -17.00 -4.08 -4.37
CA CYS A 29 -16.37 -3.04 -3.57
C CYS A 29 -14.86 -3.29 -3.39
N HIS A 30 -14.43 -4.56 -3.31
CA HIS A 30 -13.02 -4.93 -3.25
C HIS A 30 -12.22 -4.59 -4.52
N ILE A 31 -12.76 -4.83 -5.72
CA ILE A 31 -12.04 -4.52 -6.97
C ILE A 31 -11.98 -3.01 -7.18
N VAL A 32 -13.07 -2.32 -6.89
CA VAL A 32 -13.13 -0.85 -6.96
C VAL A 32 -12.15 -0.24 -5.96
N CYS A 33 -12.12 -0.76 -4.72
CA CYS A 33 -11.20 -0.34 -3.66
C CYS A 33 -9.73 -0.60 -4.05
N LEU A 34 -9.40 -1.79 -4.56
CA LEU A 34 -8.03 -2.11 -4.99
C LEU A 34 -7.54 -1.22 -6.15
N LEU A 35 -8.42 -0.89 -7.11
CA LEU A 35 -8.09 0.01 -8.21
C LEU A 35 -7.98 1.47 -7.76
N THR A 36 -8.81 1.90 -6.80
CA THR A 36 -8.71 3.25 -6.22
C THR A 36 -7.49 3.39 -5.34
N THR A 37 -7.12 2.39 -4.54
CA THR A 37 -5.89 2.41 -3.73
C THR A 37 -4.64 2.42 -4.60
N TYR A 38 -4.62 1.67 -5.72
CA TYR A 38 -3.52 1.73 -6.68
C TYR A 38 -3.40 3.11 -7.36
N LEU A 39 -4.53 3.79 -7.60
CA LEU A 39 -4.55 5.13 -8.19
C LEU A 39 -4.18 6.22 -7.16
N LEU A 40 -4.60 6.07 -5.90
CA LEU A 40 -4.24 6.95 -4.78
C LEU A 40 -2.75 6.86 -4.45
N CYS A 41 -2.13 5.67 -4.49
CA CYS A 41 -0.68 5.54 -4.35
C CYS A 41 0.11 6.17 -5.51
N THR A 42 -0.52 6.44 -6.66
CA THR A 42 0.11 7.21 -7.76
C THR A 42 -0.19 8.71 -7.68
N GLU A 43 -1.16 9.13 -6.86
CA GLU A 43 -1.46 10.55 -6.60
C GLU A 43 -0.67 11.08 -5.38
N GLU A 44 -0.42 10.25 -4.35
CA GLU A 44 0.53 10.54 -3.25
C GLU A 44 1.97 10.76 -3.76
N GLU A 45 2.33 10.21 -4.93
CA GLU A 45 3.60 10.43 -5.64
C GLU A 45 3.80 11.89 -6.12
N GLU A 46 2.73 12.68 -6.31
CA GLU A 46 2.84 14.09 -6.74
C GLU A 46 2.88 15.08 -5.55
N GLU A 47 2.25 14.76 -4.41
CA GLU A 47 2.27 15.60 -3.20
C GLU A 47 3.57 15.45 -2.38
N GLU A 48 4.14 14.23 -2.28
CA GLU A 48 5.34 13.99 -1.45
C GLU A 48 6.63 14.58 -2.07
N VAL A 49 6.63 14.87 -3.38
CA VAL A 49 7.75 15.56 -4.06
C VAL A 49 7.69 17.08 -3.84
N GLU A 50 6.54 17.62 -3.45
CA GLU A 50 6.35 19.07 -3.22
C GLU A 50 6.66 19.46 -1.75
N GLU A 51 6.41 18.57 -0.76
CA GLU A 51 6.69 18.86 0.66
C GLU A 51 8.17 18.75 1.07
N VAL A 52 9.02 18.01 0.34
CA VAL A 52 10.45 17.85 0.71
C VAL A 52 11.32 19.07 0.32
N ALA A 53 10.73 20.11 -0.28
CA ALA A 53 11.45 21.32 -0.68
C ALA A 53 11.44 22.46 0.35
N GLU A 54 10.72 22.37 1.48
CA GLU A 54 10.52 23.50 2.39
C GLU A 54 11.13 23.41 3.80
N GLU A 55 11.79 22.32 4.19
CA GLU A 55 12.45 22.25 5.51
C GLU A 55 13.90 21.78 5.39
N GLU A 56 14.83 22.75 5.43
CA GLU A 56 16.07 22.73 6.23
C GLU A 56 16.91 24.00 5.96
N GLU A 57 16.56 25.10 6.63
CA GLU A 57 17.53 26.12 7.06
C GLU A 57 17.47 26.19 8.59
N GLU A 58 18.54 25.78 9.27
CA GLU A 58 19.02 26.49 10.46
C GLU A 58 20.50 26.15 10.69
N GLU A 59 21.28 27.21 10.87
CA GLU A 59 22.72 27.24 11.08
C GLU A 59 23.10 26.76 12.50
N GLU A 60 24.29 26.15 12.63
CA GLU A 60 25.13 26.36 13.82
C GLU A 60 26.58 26.61 13.38
N GLU A 61 27.07 27.82 13.69
CA GLU A 61 28.48 28.20 13.68
C GLU A 61 29.18 27.60 14.92
N GLU A 62 30.36 27.00 14.73
CA GLU A 62 31.38 26.95 15.78
C GLU A 62 32.73 27.42 15.20
N GLU A 63 33.20 28.58 15.67
CA GLU A 63 34.60 29.01 15.60
C GLU A 63 35.46 28.14 16.53
N GLU A 64 36.63 27.69 16.07
CA GLU A 64 37.77 27.54 16.96
C GLU A 64 39.08 27.95 16.28
N GLU A 65 39.69 29.01 16.81
CA GLU A 65 41.01 29.51 16.46
C GLU A 65 42.11 28.49 16.83
N GLY A 66 43.08 28.29 15.93
CA GLY A 66 44.24 27.45 16.17
C GLY A 66 45.50 27.98 15.50
N SER A 67 46.11 29.01 16.10
CA SER A 67 47.42 29.52 15.67
C SER A 67 48.51 28.45 15.82
N THR A 68 49.38 28.28 14.81
CA THR A 68 50.72 27.71 15.01
C THR A 68 51.73 28.38 14.08
N ALA A 69 52.46 29.32 14.69
CA ALA A 69 53.80 29.83 14.41
C ALA A 69 54.46 29.55 13.04
N TYR A 70 54.56 30.61 12.24
CA TYR A 70 55.49 30.74 11.12
C TYR A 70 56.94 30.79 11.63
N ALA A 71 57.78 29.85 11.17
CA ALA A 71 59.23 29.98 11.25
C ALA A 71 59.73 30.91 10.14
N ASN A 72 60.11 32.14 10.52
CA ASN A 72 60.78 33.09 9.64
C ASN A 72 62.19 32.59 9.30
N ILE A 73 62.38 32.06 8.09
CA ILE A 73 63.69 31.96 7.44
C ILE A 73 63.69 32.98 6.30
N SER A 74 64.34 34.12 6.52
CA SER A 74 64.51 35.16 5.50
C SER A 74 65.34 34.64 4.31
N PRO A 75 64.79 34.56 3.09
CA PRO A 75 65.56 34.29 1.89
C PRO A 75 66.39 35.54 1.55
N LYS A 76 67.71 35.37 1.41
CA LYS A 76 68.59 36.42 0.88
C LYS A 76 68.22 36.70 -0.58
N ILE A 77 67.94 37.96 -0.88
CA ILE A 77 67.70 38.50 -2.23
C ILE A 77 69.07 38.85 -2.85
N PRO A 78 69.46 38.35 -4.03
CA PRO A 78 70.49 38.98 -4.84
C PRO A 78 69.90 40.15 -5.65
N ASP A 79 70.71 41.20 -5.75
CA ASP A 79 70.44 42.56 -6.23
C ASP A 79 69.56 42.72 -7.48
N GLY A 80 68.68 43.72 -7.43
CA GLY A 80 68.71 44.76 -8.47
C GLY A 80 67.58 44.84 -9.50
N GLU A 81 66.42 44.19 -9.32
CA GLU A 81 65.25 44.46 -10.18
C GLU A 81 64.17 45.19 -9.38
N LYS A 82 63.78 46.36 -9.91
CA LYS A 82 62.86 47.29 -9.26
C LYS A 82 61.52 46.59 -9.02
N VAL A 83 61.27 46.16 -7.78
CA VAL A 83 60.03 45.52 -7.36
C VAL A 83 58.88 46.50 -7.60
N ASP A 84 58.07 46.23 -8.61
CA ASP A 84 56.94 47.06 -8.98
C ASP A 84 55.77 46.74 -8.04
N PHE A 85 55.45 47.67 -7.13
CA PHE A 85 54.40 47.46 -6.13
C PHE A 85 53.02 47.28 -6.78
N ASP A 86 52.82 47.83 -7.98
CA ASP A 86 51.61 47.63 -8.77
C ASP A 86 51.51 46.19 -9.32
N ASP A 87 52.65 45.54 -9.60
CA ASP A 87 52.69 44.13 -10.02
C ASP A 87 52.32 43.19 -8.87
N ILE A 88 52.78 43.49 -7.64
CA ILE A 88 52.39 42.74 -6.44
C ILE A 88 50.88 42.87 -6.19
N HIS A 89 50.32 44.07 -6.36
CA HIS A 89 48.89 44.30 -6.14
C HIS A 89 48.03 43.60 -7.20
N ARG A 90 48.44 43.64 -8.48
CA ARG A 90 47.80 42.86 -9.55
C ARG A 90 47.83 41.37 -9.28
N LYS A 91 49.00 40.81 -8.94
CA LYS A 91 49.16 39.38 -8.65
C LYS A 91 48.33 38.94 -7.45
N ARG A 92 48.15 39.81 -6.45
CA ARG A 92 47.24 39.54 -5.33
C ARG A 92 45.78 39.48 -5.79
N MET A 93 45.30 40.49 -6.51
CA MET A 93 43.93 40.47 -7.05
C MET A 93 43.68 39.27 -7.97
N GLU A 94 44.66 38.90 -8.80
CA GLU A 94 44.54 37.76 -9.72
C GLU A 94 44.54 36.41 -8.98
N LYS A 95 45.34 36.27 -7.93
CA LYS A 95 45.29 35.11 -7.02
C LYS A 95 43.95 35.03 -6.30
N ASP A 96 43.48 36.14 -5.74
CA ASP A 96 42.24 36.14 -4.97
C ASP A 96 41.03 35.86 -5.88
N LEU A 97 41.03 36.37 -7.13
CA LEU A 97 39.99 36.06 -8.12
C LEU A 97 40.00 34.59 -8.55
N THR A 98 41.18 34.01 -8.79
CA THR A 98 41.30 32.60 -9.16
C THR A 98 40.93 31.68 -8.01
N GLU A 99 41.33 32.01 -6.79
CA GLU A 99 40.96 31.30 -5.57
C GLU A 99 39.44 31.33 -5.34
N LEU A 100 38.80 32.50 -5.52
CA LEU A 100 37.35 32.64 -5.42
C LEU A 100 36.63 31.77 -6.46
N GLN A 101 37.08 31.80 -7.72
CA GLN A 101 36.52 30.97 -8.80
C GLN A 101 36.65 29.48 -8.47
N THR A 102 37.80 29.07 -7.96
CA THR A 102 38.05 27.67 -7.59
C THR A 102 37.17 27.22 -6.43
N LEU A 103 36.94 28.08 -5.43
CA LEU A 103 36.05 27.81 -4.30
C LEU A 103 34.59 27.66 -4.74
N ILE A 104 34.16 28.55 -5.64
CA ILE A 104 32.81 28.53 -6.22
C ILE A 104 32.60 27.22 -6.97
N GLU A 105 33.52 26.84 -7.87
CA GLU A 105 33.44 25.58 -8.60
C GLU A 105 33.47 24.36 -7.67
N ALA A 106 34.34 24.36 -6.66
CA ALA A 106 34.41 23.27 -5.68
C ALA A 106 33.09 23.11 -4.89
N HIS A 107 32.46 24.22 -4.48
CA HIS A 107 31.19 24.20 -3.76
C HIS A 107 30.05 23.63 -4.63
N PHE A 108 29.93 24.09 -5.87
CA PHE A 108 28.91 23.58 -6.80
C PHE A 108 29.15 22.13 -7.21
N GLU A 109 30.40 21.73 -7.44
CA GLU A 109 30.73 20.33 -7.71
C GLU A 109 30.41 19.41 -6.54
N LYS A 110 30.68 19.86 -5.31
CA LYS A 110 30.37 19.11 -4.09
C LYS A 110 28.87 18.93 -3.93
N ARG A 111 28.09 20.02 -3.95
CA ARG A 111 26.62 19.99 -3.87
C ARG A 111 26.01 19.11 -4.96
N LYS A 112 26.48 19.24 -6.21
CA LYS A 112 25.98 18.46 -7.33
C LYS A 112 26.24 16.95 -7.17
N LYS A 113 27.42 16.56 -6.67
CA LYS A 113 27.74 15.16 -6.39
C LYS A 113 26.89 14.61 -5.25
N GLU A 114 26.73 15.38 -4.17
CA GLU A 114 25.89 14.99 -3.03
C GLU A 114 24.42 14.83 -3.43
N GLU A 115 23.87 15.76 -4.21
CA GLU A 115 22.51 15.66 -4.77
C GLU A 115 22.35 14.44 -5.68
N GLU A 116 23.30 14.18 -6.57
CA GLU A 116 23.25 13.01 -7.46
C GLU A 116 23.32 11.69 -6.68
N GLU A 117 24.10 11.64 -5.60
CA GLU A 117 24.16 10.48 -4.70
C GLU A 117 22.84 10.27 -3.93
N LEU A 118 22.25 11.35 -3.42
CA LEU A 118 20.96 11.31 -2.72
C LEU A 118 19.83 10.85 -3.65
N VAL A 119 19.74 11.41 -4.86
CA VAL A 119 18.74 11.02 -5.87
C VAL A 119 18.89 9.55 -6.26
N ASN A 120 20.13 9.07 -6.43
CA ASN A 120 20.36 7.66 -6.73
C ASN A 120 19.98 6.74 -5.55
N LEU A 121 20.18 7.19 -4.31
CA LEU A 121 19.83 6.42 -3.13
C LEU A 121 18.31 6.36 -2.92
N THR A 122 17.62 7.48 -3.09
CA THR A 122 16.16 7.55 -3.01
C THR A 122 15.50 6.71 -4.09
N ASP A 123 15.96 6.77 -5.36
CA ASP A 123 15.44 5.90 -6.43
C ASP A 123 15.63 4.41 -6.09
N ARG A 124 16.79 4.01 -5.53
CA ARG A 124 17.02 2.62 -5.12
C ARG A 124 16.09 2.17 -3.99
N ILE A 125 15.90 3.00 -2.97
CA ILE A 125 15.01 2.71 -1.85
C ILE A 125 13.56 2.63 -2.36
N PHE A 126 13.14 3.60 -3.16
CA PHE A 126 11.83 3.64 -3.78
C PHE A 126 11.55 2.38 -4.60
N ARG A 127 12.49 2.00 -5.46
CA ARG A 127 12.36 0.83 -6.35
C ARG A 127 12.35 -0.49 -5.58
N GLN A 128 13.09 -0.59 -4.47
CA GLN A 128 13.03 -1.73 -3.56
C GLN A 128 11.68 -1.80 -2.84
N CYS A 129 11.18 -0.66 -2.35
CA CYS A 129 9.90 -0.56 -1.64
C CYS A 129 8.73 -0.89 -2.58
N HIS A 130 8.69 -0.28 -3.77
CA HIS A 130 7.70 -0.55 -4.81
C HIS A 130 7.71 -2.02 -5.25
N CYS A 131 8.89 -2.64 -5.41
CA CYS A 131 8.98 -4.06 -5.75
C CYS A 131 8.42 -4.96 -4.62
N ALA A 132 8.72 -4.65 -3.36
CA ALA A 132 8.19 -5.39 -2.21
C ALA A 132 6.66 -5.28 -2.16
N THR A 133 6.12 -4.06 -2.23
CA THR A 133 4.69 -3.78 -2.23
C THR A 133 3.97 -4.50 -3.37
N VAL A 134 4.48 -4.42 -4.60
CA VAL A 134 3.90 -5.12 -5.76
C VAL A 134 3.90 -6.64 -5.59
N ASN A 135 4.96 -7.23 -5.01
CA ASN A 135 5.02 -8.67 -4.77
C ASN A 135 4.00 -9.11 -3.71
N GLU A 136 3.85 -8.37 -2.62
CA GLU A 136 2.85 -8.66 -1.60
C GLU A 136 1.43 -8.59 -2.17
N TRP A 137 1.11 -7.52 -2.91
CA TRP A 137 -0.19 -7.37 -3.56
C TRP A 137 -0.45 -8.45 -4.60
N SER A 138 0.56 -8.82 -5.41
CA SER A 138 0.45 -9.89 -6.39
C SER A 138 0.14 -11.24 -5.72
N MET A 139 0.79 -11.53 -4.60
CA MET A 139 0.54 -12.75 -3.82
C MET A 139 -0.88 -12.75 -3.23
N ILE A 140 -1.33 -11.64 -2.64
CA ILE A 140 -2.67 -11.49 -2.07
C ILE A 140 -3.75 -11.69 -3.15
N LEU A 141 -3.57 -11.06 -4.32
CA LEU A 141 -4.48 -11.20 -5.45
C LEU A 141 -4.52 -12.64 -5.98
N TYR A 142 -3.36 -13.29 -6.10
CA TYR A 142 -3.27 -14.68 -6.53
C TYR A 142 -4.06 -15.62 -5.61
N PHE A 143 -3.90 -15.49 -4.30
CA PHE A 143 -4.67 -16.28 -3.33
C PHE A 143 -6.17 -15.97 -3.37
N PHE A 144 -6.54 -14.70 -3.57
CA PHE A 144 -7.94 -14.30 -3.71
C PHE A 144 -8.60 -14.93 -4.94
N PHE A 145 -7.92 -14.92 -6.10
CA PHE A 145 -8.42 -15.56 -7.32
C PHE A 145 -8.54 -17.08 -7.18
N LEU A 146 -7.56 -17.75 -6.57
CA LEU A 146 -7.64 -19.18 -6.29
C LEU A 146 -8.82 -19.52 -5.37
N HIS A 147 -9.06 -18.72 -4.33
CA HIS A 147 -10.18 -18.95 -3.42
C HIS A 147 -11.54 -18.77 -4.11
N GLN A 148 -11.65 -17.79 -5.00
CA GLN A 148 -12.86 -17.57 -5.80
C GLN A 148 -13.07 -18.68 -6.84
N GLU A 149 -12.00 -19.17 -7.48
CA GLU A 149 -12.07 -20.28 -8.42
C GLU A 149 -12.42 -21.61 -7.74
N GLU A 150 -11.83 -21.90 -6.58
CA GLU A 150 -12.16 -23.08 -5.77
C GLU A 150 -13.61 -23.06 -5.30
N LYS A 151 -14.09 -21.88 -4.88
CA LYS A 151 -15.47 -21.66 -4.50
C LYS A 151 -16.43 -21.80 -5.68
N ALA A 152 -16.08 -21.28 -6.86
CA ALA A 152 -16.88 -21.46 -8.07
C ALA A 152 -17.00 -22.94 -8.47
N ARG A 153 -15.90 -23.70 -8.41
CA ARG A 153 -15.90 -25.15 -8.67
C ARG A 153 -16.77 -25.92 -7.66
N LYS A 154 -16.71 -25.54 -6.38
CA LYS A 154 -17.52 -26.16 -5.32
C LYS A 154 -19.01 -25.82 -5.45
N GLU A 155 -19.34 -24.60 -5.86
CA GLU A 155 -20.72 -24.18 -6.12
C GLU A 155 -21.32 -24.89 -7.36
N GLU A 156 -20.52 -25.20 -8.38
CA GLU A 156 -20.95 -25.98 -9.55
C GLU A 156 -21.25 -27.45 -9.19
N GLU A 157 -20.40 -28.08 -8.38
CA GLU A 157 -20.63 -29.45 -7.88
C GLU A 157 -21.85 -29.52 -6.95
N GLU A 158 -22.04 -28.53 -6.08
CA GLU A 158 -23.19 -28.46 -5.18
C GLU A 158 -24.50 -28.17 -5.95
N ALA A 159 -24.46 -27.34 -6.99
CA ALA A 159 -25.59 -27.10 -7.88
C ALA A 159 -25.99 -28.37 -8.65
N LYS A 160 -25.00 -29.13 -9.15
CA LYS A 160 -25.24 -30.42 -9.82
C LYS A 160 -25.83 -31.46 -8.88
N LYS A 161 -25.28 -31.59 -7.66
CA LYS A 161 -25.82 -32.49 -6.64
C LYS A 161 -27.23 -32.11 -6.22
N LYS A 162 -27.52 -30.82 -6.10
CA LYS A 162 -28.87 -30.32 -5.77
C LYS A 162 -29.88 -30.59 -6.89
N ALA A 163 -29.47 -30.48 -8.16
CA ALA A 163 -30.31 -30.84 -9.30
C ALA A 163 -30.61 -32.34 -9.34
N ASP A 164 -29.60 -33.19 -9.08
CA ASP A 164 -29.77 -34.65 -9.00
C ASP A 164 -30.63 -35.07 -7.80
N ASP A 165 -30.46 -34.42 -6.64
CA ASP A 165 -31.28 -34.67 -5.45
C ASP A 165 -32.73 -34.20 -5.64
N ASP A 166 -32.97 -33.07 -6.32
CA ASP A 166 -34.33 -32.61 -6.63
C ASP A 166 -34.98 -33.46 -7.72
N ALA A 167 -34.21 -34.00 -8.67
CA ALA A 167 -34.69 -34.98 -9.63
C ALA A 167 -35.04 -36.33 -8.95
N ARG A 168 -34.18 -36.82 -8.05
CA ARG A 168 -34.45 -38.00 -7.22
C ARG A 168 -35.66 -37.79 -6.32
N LYS A 169 -35.78 -36.64 -5.65
CA LYS A 169 -36.96 -36.29 -4.85
C LYS A 169 -38.22 -36.24 -5.69
N LYS A 170 -38.19 -35.64 -6.88
CA LYS A 170 -39.34 -35.65 -7.81
C LYS A 170 -39.71 -37.07 -8.23
N MET A 171 -38.73 -37.91 -8.55
CA MET A 171 -38.95 -39.31 -8.91
C MET A 171 -39.51 -40.14 -7.75
N ILE A 172 -39.04 -39.91 -6.53
CA ILE A 172 -39.53 -40.55 -5.30
C ILE A 172 -40.94 -40.04 -4.96
N LEU A 173 -41.20 -38.73 -5.07
CA LEU A 173 -42.51 -38.12 -4.82
C LEU A 173 -43.55 -38.51 -5.86
N SER A 174 -43.16 -38.72 -7.13
CA SER A 174 -44.07 -39.22 -8.17
C SER A 174 -44.36 -40.72 -8.01
N ASN A 175 -43.46 -41.49 -7.40
CA ASN A 175 -43.65 -42.91 -7.15
C ASN A 175 -44.31 -43.20 -5.79
N LEU A 176 -44.28 -42.24 -4.86
CA LEU A 176 -44.98 -42.30 -3.57
C LEU A 176 -46.42 -41.78 -3.73
N SER A 177 -47.23 -42.50 -4.50
CA SER A 177 -48.67 -42.47 -4.27
C SER A 177 -48.96 -43.12 -2.91
N PHE A 178 -49.57 -42.33 -2.03
CA PHE A 178 -50.42 -42.80 -0.92
C PHE A 178 -49.81 -43.91 -0.04
N THR A 179 -49.05 -43.57 1.00
CA THR A 179 -49.22 -44.13 2.36
C THR A 179 -48.46 -43.26 3.37
N GLY A 180 -49.07 -43.01 4.52
CA GLY A 180 -48.77 -41.87 5.38
C GLY A 180 -47.40 -41.86 6.05
N TYR A 181 -46.76 -40.69 6.03
CA TYR A 181 -45.92 -40.25 7.14
C TYR A 181 -46.35 -38.85 7.58
N LYS A 182 -46.71 -38.81 8.86
CA LYS A 182 -47.27 -37.69 9.59
C LYS A 182 -46.32 -36.49 9.58
N GLN A 183 -46.87 -35.34 9.19
CA GLN A 183 -47.00 -34.18 10.07
C GLN A 183 -45.95 -34.08 11.20
N THR A 184 -44.76 -33.58 10.88
CA THR A 184 -43.92 -32.88 11.85
C THR A 184 -43.81 -31.43 11.42
N GLN A 185 -44.64 -30.61 12.05
CA GLN A 185 -44.46 -29.17 12.25
C GLN A 185 -44.37 -28.32 10.97
N THR A 186 -45.52 -27.87 10.50
CA THR A 186 -45.70 -26.54 9.91
C THR A 186 -45.36 -25.45 10.93
N GLY A 187 -44.09 -25.39 11.36
CA GLY A 187 -43.50 -24.24 12.03
C GLY A 187 -42.82 -23.39 10.97
N GLY A 188 -42.99 -22.07 11.02
CA GLY A 188 -42.44 -21.13 10.04
C GLY A 188 -40.99 -21.45 9.69
N LYS A 189 -40.66 -21.44 8.38
CA LYS A 189 -39.31 -21.72 7.86
C LYS A 189 -38.28 -21.06 8.77
N ARG A 190 -37.52 -21.86 9.53
CA ARG A 190 -36.41 -21.35 10.32
C ARG A 190 -35.50 -20.60 9.34
N GLN A 191 -35.32 -19.32 9.59
CA GLN A 191 -34.51 -18.46 8.73
C GLN A 191 -33.12 -19.08 8.59
N THR A 192 -32.67 -19.27 7.35
CA THR A 192 -31.34 -19.86 7.10
C THR A 192 -30.26 -18.91 7.63
N GLU A 193 -29.10 -19.44 8.04
CA GLU A 193 -27.97 -18.60 8.49
C GLU A 193 -27.56 -17.57 7.41
N ARG A 194 -27.73 -17.93 6.14
CA ARG A 194 -27.53 -17.02 5.00
C ARG A 194 -28.51 -15.84 5.01
N GLU A 195 -29.79 -16.10 5.28
CA GLU A 195 -30.81 -15.06 5.38
C GLU A 195 -30.61 -14.19 6.63
N LYS A 196 -30.20 -14.79 7.76
CA LYS A 196 -29.87 -14.03 8.97
C LYS A 196 -28.68 -13.10 8.73
N LYS A 197 -27.59 -13.61 8.13
CA LYS A 197 -26.43 -12.79 7.77
C LYS A 197 -26.83 -11.65 6.83
N ARG A 198 -27.64 -11.93 5.80
CA ARG A 198 -28.12 -10.89 4.87
C ARG A 198 -28.94 -9.84 5.61
N LYS A 199 -29.85 -10.25 6.50
CA LYS A 199 -30.64 -9.34 7.31
C LYS A 199 -29.75 -8.45 8.18
N ILE A 200 -28.83 -9.03 8.95
CA ILE A 200 -27.92 -8.29 9.84
C ILE A 200 -27.05 -7.31 9.06
N LEU A 201 -26.50 -7.70 7.90
CA LEU A 201 -25.70 -6.81 7.08
C LEU A 201 -26.52 -5.66 6.49
N ASN A 202 -27.77 -5.92 6.11
CA ASN A 202 -28.66 -4.89 5.62
C ASN A 202 -29.08 -3.93 6.74
N ASP A 203 -29.36 -4.43 7.94
CA ASP A 203 -29.69 -3.62 9.12
C ASP A 203 -28.52 -2.72 9.54
N ARG A 204 -27.27 -3.15 9.32
CA ARG A 204 -26.06 -2.34 9.57
C ARG A 204 -25.76 -1.34 8.45
N ARG A 205 -26.36 -1.51 7.27
CA ARG A 205 -26.12 -0.64 6.13
C ARG A 205 -26.89 0.66 6.32
N LYS A 206 -26.15 1.76 6.53
CA LYS A 206 -26.72 3.10 6.54
C LYS A 206 -26.84 3.58 5.09
N GLU A 207 -28.05 3.96 4.68
CA GLU A 207 -28.26 4.57 3.37
C GLU A 207 -27.56 5.93 3.34
N LEU A 208 -26.78 6.17 2.28
CA LEU A 208 -26.04 7.40 2.07
C LEU A 208 -26.86 8.32 1.17
N ASN A 209 -27.26 9.46 1.70
CA ASN A 209 -27.87 10.54 0.91
C ASN A 209 -26.87 11.69 0.83
N ILE A 210 -26.25 11.88 -0.34
CA ILE A 210 -25.15 12.83 -0.57
C ILE A 210 -25.52 13.97 -1.54
N ASP A 211 -26.57 13.81 -2.36
CA ASP A 211 -26.84 14.67 -3.53
C ASP A 211 -27.21 16.13 -3.19
N HIS A 212 -27.68 16.35 -1.96
CA HIS A 212 -28.14 17.64 -1.45
C HIS A 212 -27.18 18.33 -0.45
N LEU A 213 -25.99 17.78 -0.23
CA LEU A 213 -25.03 18.35 0.74
C LEU A 213 -24.07 19.35 0.08
N LYS A 214 -23.67 20.36 0.88
CA LYS A 214 -22.60 21.31 0.52
C LYS A 214 -21.22 20.73 0.85
N ASP A 215 -20.18 21.23 0.19
CA ASP A 215 -18.80 20.73 0.28
C ASP A 215 -18.28 20.53 1.70
N ASP A 216 -18.51 21.49 2.61
CA ASP A 216 -18.07 21.37 4.01
C ASP A 216 -18.66 20.14 4.71
N LYS A 217 -19.95 19.87 4.47
CA LYS A 217 -20.64 18.70 5.04
C LYS A 217 -20.24 17.40 4.34
N LEU A 218 -19.84 17.45 3.06
CA LEU A 218 -19.30 16.30 2.36
C LEU A 218 -17.94 15.90 2.94
N ARG A 219 -17.10 16.87 3.30
CA ARG A 219 -15.82 16.61 4.00
C ARG A 219 -16.03 15.97 5.37
N GLU A 220 -17.00 16.46 6.15
CA GLU A 220 -17.38 15.83 7.43
C GLU A 220 -17.88 14.40 7.23
N LYS A 221 -18.76 14.16 6.25
CA LYS A 221 -19.28 12.82 5.94
C LYS A 221 -18.20 11.86 5.44
N ALA A 222 -17.24 12.35 4.67
CA ALA A 222 -16.10 11.55 4.25
C ALA A 222 -15.26 11.10 5.45
N LYS A 223 -14.99 12.01 6.40
CA LYS A 223 -14.29 11.67 7.65
C LYS A 223 -15.06 10.65 8.48
N GLU A 224 -16.36 10.84 8.68
CA GLU A 224 -17.20 9.87 9.40
C GLU A 224 -17.19 8.47 8.77
N LEU A 225 -17.24 8.38 7.44
CA LEU A 225 -17.17 7.10 6.73
C LEU A 225 -15.79 6.45 6.82
N TRP A 226 -14.74 7.26 6.78
CA TRP A 226 -13.37 6.80 6.94
C TRP A 226 -13.12 6.24 8.35
N ASP A 227 -13.56 6.96 9.39
CA ASP A 227 -13.48 6.49 10.77
C ASP A 227 -14.29 5.20 10.96
N TRP A 228 -15.50 5.13 10.41
CA TRP A 228 -16.33 3.92 10.45
C TRP A 228 -15.67 2.73 9.76
N MET A 229 -15.00 2.94 8.62
CA MET A 229 -14.24 1.89 7.95
C MET A 229 -13.08 1.41 8.82
N ARG A 230 -12.34 2.34 9.42
CA ARG A 230 -11.20 2.03 10.29
C ARG A 230 -11.60 1.24 11.54
N GLU A 231 -12.73 1.59 12.16
CA GLU A 231 -13.30 0.83 13.28
C GLU A 231 -13.63 -0.62 12.88
N LEU A 232 -14.29 -0.82 11.74
CA LEU A 232 -14.63 -2.15 11.24
C LEU A 232 -13.39 -3.00 10.93
N GLU A 233 -12.32 -2.39 10.42
CA GLU A 233 -11.04 -3.06 10.18
C GLU A 233 -10.36 -3.48 11.48
N ALA A 234 -10.34 -2.61 12.49
CA ALA A 234 -9.81 -2.93 13.81
C ALA A 234 -10.58 -4.11 14.45
N GLU A 235 -11.92 -4.08 14.42
CA GLU A 235 -12.75 -5.18 14.93
C GLU A 235 -12.48 -6.50 14.19
N LYS A 236 -12.35 -6.44 12.86
CA LYS A 236 -12.03 -7.61 12.03
C LYS A 236 -10.68 -8.21 12.43
N PHE A 237 -9.65 -7.38 12.63
CA PHE A 237 -8.33 -7.82 13.04
C PHE A 237 -8.36 -8.54 14.40
N GLU A 238 -9.02 -7.93 15.39
CA GLU A 238 -9.20 -8.52 16.73
C GLU A 238 -9.92 -9.88 16.67
N LEU A 239 -10.98 -9.98 15.86
CA LEU A 239 -11.71 -11.23 15.66
C LEU A 239 -10.86 -12.30 14.95
N GLN A 240 -10.03 -11.92 13.98
CA GLN A 240 -9.11 -12.83 13.30
C GLN A 240 -8.04 -13.36 14.26
N TYR A 241 -7.47 -12.49 15.10
CA TYR A 241 -6.51 -12.87 16.13
C TYR A 241 -7.14 -13.85 17.13
N LYS A 242 -8.32 -13.53 17.66
CA LYS A 242 -9.09 -14.41 18.56
C LYS A 242 -9.38 -15.77 17.94
N CYS A 243 -9.81 -15.79 16.67
CA CYS A 243 -10.08 -17.04 15.95
C CYS A 243 -8.82 -17.91 15.83
N THR A 244 -7.67 -17.31 15.54
CA THR A 244 -6.38 -18.01 15.45
C THR A 244 -5.97 -18.61 16.79
N LYS A 245 -6.10 -17.83 17.88
CA LYS A 245 -5.85 -18.30 19.24
C LYS A 245 -6.77 -19.48 19.62
N GLN A 246 -8.06 -19.35 19.35
CA GLN A 246 -9.04 -20.41 19.63
C GLN A 246 -8.76 -21.68 18.83
N LYS A 247 -8.32 -21.59 17.57
CA LYS A 247 -7.90 -22.77 16.78
C LYS A 247 -6.73 -23.51 17.45
N TYR A 248 -5.75 -22.78 17.97
CA TYR A 248 -4.64 -23.37 18.71
C TYR A 248 -5.14 -24.03 20.01
N GLU A 249 -5.94 -23.33 20.81
CA GLU A 249 -6.51 -23.86 22.06
C GLU A 249 -7.32 -25.14 21.82
N ILE A 250 -8.17 -25.17 20.77
CA ILE A 250 -8.91 -26.36 20.38
C ILE A 250 -7.97 -27.52 20.03
N THR A 251 -6.88 -27.25 19.32
CA THR A 251 -5.90 -28.27 18.94
C THR A 251 -5.22 -28.86 20.17
N VAL A 252 -4.79 -28.01 21.11
CA VAL A 252 -4.20 -28.44 22.38
C VAL A 252 -5.20 -29.24 23.21
N LEU A 253 -6.45 -28.79 23.32
CA LEU A 253 -7.50 -29.50 24.05
C LEU A 253 -7.80 -30.87 23.44
N ARG A 254 -7.83 -30.99 22.11
CA ARG A 254 -7.98 -32.29 21.41
C ARG A 254 -6.84 -33.25 21.75
N ASN A 255 -5.60 -32.77 21.78
CA ASN A 255 -4.44 -33.58 22.17
C ASN A 255 -4.56 -34.04 23.62
N ARG A 256 -4.87 -33.13 24.55
CA ARG A 256 -5.06 -33.47 25.98
C ARG A 256 -6.16 -34.52 26.19
N VAL A 257 -7.30 -34.38 25.52
CA VAL A 257 -8.38 -35.39 25.58
C VAL A 257 -7.90 -36.74 25.06
N THR A 258 -7.16 -36.75 23.96
CA THR A 258 -6.60 -37.98 23.37
C THR A 258 -5.60 -38.65 24.29
N ASP A 259 -4.71 -37.88 24.93
CA ASP A 259 -3.70 -38.41 25.86
C ASP A 259 -4.36 -39.01 27.11
N HIS A 260 -5.40 -38.36 27.64
CA HIS A 260 -6.19 -38.90 28.75
C HIS A 260 -7.03 -40.13 28.39
N GLN A 261 -7.37 -40.33 27.12
CA GLN A 261 -8.09 -41.53 26.64
C GLN A 261 -7.15 -42.72 26.37
N LYS A 262 -5.85 -42.47 26.21
CA LYS A 262 -4.83 -43.50 25.97
C LYS A 262 -4.22 -44.06 27.27
N MET A 263 -4.50 -43.42 28.41
CA MET A 263 -4.22 -43.91 29.76
C MET A 263 -5.37 -44.79 30.24
#